data_AF-A0A4T0WA99-F1
#
_entry.id   AF-A0A4T0WA99-F1
#
_cell.length_a   1.000
_cell.length_b   1.000
_cell.length_c   1.000
_cell.angle_alpha   90.00
_cell.angle_beta   90.00
_cell.angle_gamma   90.00
#
_symmetry.space_group_name_H-M   'P 1'
#
loop_
_entity.id
_entity.type
_entity.pdbx_description
1 polymer ?
#
loop_
_entity_poly.entity_id
_entity_poly.type
_entity_poly.pdbx_seq_one_letter_code
_entity_poly.pdbx_strand_id
1 'polypeptide(L)' 'MHGVLVTVLALVAASVAQAPASPYTGPCTDEACGVESENCDAQGRQCFPFPNIAPALREGCVCGSG' A
#
# COMPACT_ATOMS: atom_id res chain seq x y z
N MET A 1 -19.25 34.14 -28.83
CA MET A 1 -20.61 33.55 -28.82
C MET A 1 -20.55 32.13 -29.36
N HIS A 2 -19.97 31.18 -28.62
CA HIS A 2 -20.02 29.72 -28.86
C HIS A 2 -19.47 29.09 -27.56
N GLY A 3 -20.21 28.87 -26.48
CA GLY A 3 -21.61 28.47 -26.43
C GLY A 3 -21.79 26.97 -26.61
N VAL A 4 -20.79 26.14 -26.27
CA VAL A 4 -20.93 24.67 -26.11
C VAL A 4 -19.83 24.21 -25.17
N LEU A 5 -20.09 23.17 -24.37
CA LEU A 5 -19.19 22.50 -23.41
C LEU A 5 -19.29 22.99 -21.96
N VAL A 6 -20.47 23.46 -21.57
CA VAL A 6 -20.99 23.18 -20.22
C VAL A 6 -21.57 21.77 -20.25
N THR A 7 -20.76 20.73 -20.00
CA THR A 7 -21.20 19.37 -19.60
C THR A 7 -20.00 18.42 -19.46
N VAL A 8 -19.09 18.66 -18.51
CA VAL A 8 -18.45 17.52 -17.81
C VAL A 8 -18.47 17.85 -16.33
N LEU A 9 -19.70 17.92 -15.85
CA LEU A 9 -20.05 17.79 -14.46
C LEU A 9 -19.63 16.38 -14.00
N ALA A 10 -19.01 16.35 -12.83
CA ALA A 10 -18.90 15.21 -11.92
C ALA A 10 -17.96 14.07 -12.33
N LEU A 11 -17.48 13.36 -11.30
CA LEU A 11 -16.76 12.08 -11.32
C LEU A 11 -15.23 12.16 -11.18
N VAL A 12 -14.71 12.82 -10.15
CA VAL A 12 -13.56 12.24 -9.41
C VAL A 12 -13.71 12.53 -7.91
N ALA A 13 -14.80 12.05 -7.32
CA ALA A 13 -14.90 11.91 -5.87
C ALA A 13 -14.94 10.41 -5.56
N ALA A 14 -14.19 10.02 -4.52
CA ALA A 14 -14.11 8.69 -3.92
C ALA A 14 -13.20 7.66 -4.60
N SER A 15 -11.90 7.81 -4.37
CA SER A 15 -11.04 6.66 -4.10
C SER A 15 -10.32 6.91 -2.77
N VAL A 16 -11.08 7.00 -1.67
CA VAL A 16 -10.50 6.72 -0.35
C VAL A 16 -10.27 5.22 -0.34
N ALA A 17 -9.02 4.81 -0.55
CA ALA A 17 -8.61 3.42 -0.38
C ALA A 17 -9.06 3.02 1.03
N GLN A 18 -10.08 2.17 1.09
CA GLN A 18 -10.58 1.62 2.34
C GLN A 18 -9.42 0.81 2.92
N ALA A 19 -8.79 1.33 3.98
CA ALA A 19 -7.79 0.58 4.72
C ALA A 19 -8.40 -0.80 5.06
N PRO A 20 -7.69 -1.90 4.80
CA PRO A 20 -8.23 -3.22 5.04
C PRO A 20 -8.64 -3.32 6.51
N ALA A 21 -9.90 -3.70 6.76
CA ALA A 21 -10.48 -3.81 8.10
C ALA A 21 -9.85 -4.93 8.97
N SER A 22 -8.80 -5.59 8.48
CA SER A 22 -8.07 -6.65 9.15
C SER A 22 -6.58 -6.31 9.18
N PRO A 23 -5.91 -6.43 10.35
CA PRO A 23 -4.46 -6.27 10.42
C PRO A 23 -3.79 -7.26 9.48
N TYR A 24 -2.66 -6.86 8.88
CA TYR A 24 -1.91 -7.69 7.96
C TYR A 24 -1.41 -8.96 8.66
N THR A 25 -1.84 -10.13 8.17
CA THR A 25 -1.42 -11.45 8.67
C THR A 25 -0.49 -12.18 7.70
N GLY A 26 -0.08 -11.55 6.59
CA GLY A 26 0.81 -12.17 5.60
C GLY A 26 2.25 -12.33 6.12
N PRO A 27 3.09 -13.10 5.40
CA PRO A 27 4.50 -13.24 5.75
C PRO A 27 5.20 -11.87 5.68
N CYS A 28 6.09 -11.65 6.64
CA CYS A 28 6.92 -10.46 6.75
C CYS A 28 8.37 -10.94 6.82
N THR A 29 8.79 -11.63 5.75
CA THR A 29 10.07 -12.33 5.64
C THR A 29 10.87 -11.71 4.52
N ASP A 30 12.20 -11.68 4.64
CA ASP A 30 13.08 -11.02 3.68
C ASP A 30 12.97 -11.60 2.26
N GLU A 31 12.61 -12.88 2.13
CA GLU A 31 12.49 -13.57 0.84
C GLU A 31 11.11 -13.40 0.18
N ALA A 32 10.10 -12.93 0.93
CA ALA A 32 8.71 -12.79 0.50
C ALA A 32 8.00 -11.71 1.33
N CYS A 33 8.33 -10.45 1.04
CA CYS A 33 7.90 -9.30 1.80
C CYS A 33 6.64 -8.65 1.22
N GLY A 34 5.65 -8.42 2.07
CA GLY A 34 4.42 -7.72 1.71
C GLY A 34 3.50 -8.51 0.78
N VAL A 35 2.44 -7.86 0.31
CA VAL A 35 1.41 -8.48 -0.55
C VAL A 35 1.96 -8.94 -1.90
N GLU A 36 2.96 -8.24 -2.43
CA GLU A 36 3.60 -8.54 -3.70
C GLU A 36 4.66 -9.66 -3.58
N SER A 37 4.92 -10.18 -2.36
CA SER A 37 5.95 -11.19 -2.08
C SER A 37 7.33 -10.80 -2.62
N GLU A 38 7.75 -9.55 -2.39
CA GLU A 38 9.04 -9.06 -2.89
C GLU A 38 10.21 -9.68 -2.11
N ASN A 39 11.25 -10.13 -2.83
CA ASN A 39 12.47 -10.63 -2.22
C ASN A 39 13.42 -9.45 -1.92
N CYS A 40 13.42 -8.99 -0.66
CA CYS A 40 14.29 -7.94 -0.16
C CYS A 40 15.74 -8.40 -0.04
N ASP A 41 15.97 -9.67 0.33
CA ASP A 41 17.32 -10.24 0.54
C ASP A 41 18.15 -10.20 -0.75
N ALA A 42 17.56 -10.57 -1.88
CA ALA A 42 18.17 -10.49 -3.20
C ALA A 42 18.60 -9.06 -3.59
N GLN A 43 18.05 -8.05 -2.91
CA GLN A 43 18.37 -6.63 -3.12
C GLN A 43 19.24 -6.05 -2.00
N GLY A 44 19.72 -6.88 -1.06
CA GLY A 44 20.49 -6.44 0.11
C GLY A 44 19.69 -5.55 1.07
N ARG A 45 18.36 -5.70 1.06
CA ARG A 45 17.40 -4.97 1.89
C ARG A 45 16.75 -5.90 2.92
N GLN A 46 16.05 -5.33 3.88
CA GLN A 46 15.33 -6.08 4.91
C GLN A 46 13.83 -5.79 4.82
N CYS A 47 13.02 -6.77 5.16
CA CYS A 47 11.57 -6.63 5.21
C CYS A 47 11.13 -6.01 6.53
N PHE A 48 10.49 -4.85 6.47
CA PHE A 48 10.04 -4.12 7.66
C PHE A 48 8.52 -4.05 7.76
N PRO A 49 7.99 -4.15 9.00
CA PRO A 49 6.62 -3.78 9.32
C PRO A 49 6.31 -2.35 8.87
N PHE A 50 5.16 -2.13 8.20
CA PHE A 50 4.73 -0.79 7.80
C PHE A 50 3.23 -0.57 8.04
N PRO A 51 2.81 0.67 8.37
CA PRO A 51 3.64 1.81 8.81
C PRO A 51 4.09 1.70 10.28
N ASN A 52 3.63 0.66 10.98
CA ASN A 52 3.88 0.49 12.40
C ASN A 52 4.40 -0.93 12.71
N ILE A 53 5.30 -1.02 13.69
CA ILE A 53 5.84 -2.29 14.17
C ILE A 53 4.82 -3.08 15.00
N ALA A 54 3.90 -2.38 15.69
CA ALA A 54 2.86 -2.98 16.49
C ALA A 54 1.93 -3.84 15.60
N PRO A 55 1.72 -5.14 15.90
CA PRO A 55 0.95 -6.05 15.06
C PRO A 55 -0.49 -5.57 14.78
N ALA A 56 -1.12 -4.95 15.79
CA ALA A 56 -2.49 -4.44 15.69
C ALA A 56 -2.62 -3.21 14.77
N LEU A 57 -1.53 -2.52 14.49
CA LEU A 57 -1.49 -1.31 13.66
C LEU A 57 -0.72 -1.54 12.34
N ARG A 58 -0.31 -2.78 12.08
CA ARG A 58 0.44 -3.13 10.87
C ARG A 58 -0.54 -3.34 9.73
N GLU A 59 -0.30 -2.59 8.65
CA GLU A 59 -1.09 -2.68 7.43
C GLU A 59 -0.38 -3.53 6.37
N GLY A 60 0.93 -3.73 6.51
CA GLY A 60 1.71 -4.55 5.60
C GLY A 60 3.17 -4.65 5.99
N CYS A 61 3.97 -5.08 5.02
CA CYS A 61 5.43 -5.08 5.12
C CYS A 61 6.03 -4.51 3.83
N VAL A 62 7.16 -3.84 3.95
CA VAL A 62 7.87 -3.20 2.83
C VAL A 62 9.36 -3.47 2.93
N CYS A 63 10.03 -3.61 1.79
CA CYS A 63 11.50 -3.70 1.76
C CYS A 63 12.11 -2.32 2.02
N GLY A 64 12.97 -2.23 3.04
CA GLY A 64 13.70 -1.03 3.39
C GLY A 64 15.20 -1.30 3.57
N SER A 65 15.98 -0.24 3.56
CA SER A 65 17.40 -0.28 3.95
C SER A 65 17.53 0.35 5.33
N GLY A 66 18.22 -0.33 6.25
CA GLY A 66 18.53 0.18 7.59
C GLY A 66 19.69 1.18 7.60
#